data_AF-A0A3P9I8X3-F1
#
_entry.id   AF-A0A3P9I8X3-F1
#
_cell.length_a   1.000
_cell.length_b   1.000
_cell.length_c   1.000
_cell.angle_alpha   90.00
_cell.angle_beta   90.00
_cell.angle_gamma   90.00
#
_symmetry.space_group_name_H-M   'P 1'
#
loop_
_entity.id
_entity.type
_entity.pdbx_description
1 polymer ?
#
loop_
_entity_poly.entity_id
_entity_poly.type
_entity_poly.pdbx_seq_one_letter_code
_entity_poly.pdbx_strand_id
1 'polypeptide(L)' 'SNTTMKERLKAAVHFTTGRICQKMGEDHRKEFSRQTVAAIAETAFRQCDIFAKDLEAFARYFYFEVFPVKVC' A
#
# COMPACT_ATOMS: atom_id res chain seq x y z
N SER A 1 -2.04 -10.17 -21.13
CA SER A 1 -2.30 -8.75 -20.80
C SER A 1 -2.48 -8.55 -19.30
N ASN A 2 -1.43 -8.71 -18.48
CA ASN A 2 -1.50 -8.46 -17.02
C ASN A 2 -1.17 -7.01 -16.64
N THR A 3 -0.76 -6.20 -17.61
CA THR A 3 -0.32 -4.82 -17.41
C THR A 3 -1.46 -3.87 -17.03
N THR A 4 -2.69 -4.16 -17.45
CA THR A 4 -3.85 -3.26 -17.24
C THR A 4 -4.29 -3.17 -15.78
N MET A 5 -4.34 -4.28 -15.04
CA MET A 5 -4.78 -4.26 -13.64
C MET A 5 -3.75 -3.55 -12.75
N LYS A 6 -2.46 -3.79 -12.98
CA LYS A 6 -1.37 -3.15 -12.25
C LYS A 6 -1.42 -1.63 -12.40
N GLU A 7 -1.59 -1.13 -13.62
CA GLU A 7 -1.67 0.32 -13.86
C GLU A 7 -2.95 0.94 -13.27
N ARG A 8 -4.09 0.22 -13.27
CA ARG A 8 -5.30 0.68 -12.58
C ARG A 8 -5.10 0.82 -11.08
N LEU A 9 -4.44 -0.15 -10.44
CA LEU A 9 -4.13 -0.09 -9.01
C LEU A 9 -3.16 1.05 -8.70
N LYS A 10 -2.10 1.22 -9.50
CA LYS A 10 -1.19 2.36 -9.37
C LYS A 10 -1.92 3.70 -9.49
N ALA A 11 -2.85 3.84 -10.44
CA ALA A 11 -3.63 5.06 -10.61
C ALA A 11 -4.53 5.33 -9.38
N ALA A 12 -5.15 4.31 -8.82
CA ALA A 12 -5.96 4.43 -7.60
C ALA A 12 -5.11 4.85 -6.38
N VAL A 13 -3.92 4.25 -6.23
CA VAL A 13 -2.97 4.64 -5.19
C VAL A 13 -2.50 6.08 -5.39
N HIS A 14 -2.12 6.45 -6.62
CA HIS A 14 -1.69 7.82 -6.93
C HIS A 14 -2.76 8.87 -6.64
N PHE A 15 -4.02 8.60 -7.02
CA PHE A 15 -5.15 9.48 -6.70
C PHE A 15 -5.29 9.67 -5.18
N THR A 16 -5.28 8.58 -4.42
CA THR A 16 -5.43 8.62 -2.96
C THR A 16 -4.25 9.33 -2.30
N THR A 17 -3.02 9.04 -2.72
CA THR A 17 -1.80 9.73 -2.27
C THR A 17 -1.86 11.23 -2.56
N GLY A 18 -2.36 11.63 -3.72
CA GLY A 18 -2.57 13.04 -4.07
C GLY A 18 -3.54 13.74 -3.11
N ARG A 19 -4.65 13.08 -2.76
CA ARG A 19 -5.62 13.60 -1.78
C ARG A 19 -5.02 13.73 -0.37
N ILE A 20 -4.20 12.77 0.05
CA ILE A 20 -3.49 12.82 1.33
C ILE A 20 -2.45 13.94 1.34
N CYS A 21 -1.65 14.06 0.28
CA CYS A 21 -0.64 15.12 0.16
C CYS A 21 -1.28 16.51 0.10
N GLN A 22 -2.43 16.65 -0.57
CA GLN A 22 -3.20 17.90 -0.59
C GLN A 22 -3.61 18.30 0.83
N LYS A 23 -4.25 17.38 1.58
CA LYS A 23 -4.66 17.63 2.96
C LYS A 23 -3.47 17.97 3.86
N MET A 24 -2.37 17.22 3.76
CA MET A 24 -1.16 17.53 4.50
C MET A 24 -0.56 18.89 4.13
N GLY A 25 -0.65 19.27 2.86
CA GLY A 25 -0.15 20.56 2.38
C GLY A 25 -0.94 21.75 2.92
N GLU A 26 -2.26 21.59 3.03
CA GLU A 26 -3.15 22.55 3.69
C GLU A 26 -2.80 22.68 5.19
N ASP A 27 -2.67 21.55 5.89
CA ASP A 27 -2.35 21.52 7.32
C ASP A 27 -0.98 22.14 7.65
N HIS A 28 0.02 21.94 6.78
CA HIS A 28 1.40 22.39 7.00
C HIS A 28 1.77 23.66 6.24
N ARG A 29 0.82 24.27 5.50
CA ARG A 29 1.06 25.40 4.58
C ARG A 29 2.25 25.16 3.64
N LYS A 30 2.32 23.97 3.05
CA LYS A 30 3.36 23.56 2.10
C LYS A 30 2.74 22.92 0.87
N GLU A 31 3.28 23.24 -0.31
CA GLU A 31 2.86 22.58 -1.54
C GLU A 31 3.74 21.37 -1.85
N PHE A 32 3.11 20.30 -2.34
CA PHE A 32 3.80 19.13 -2.85
C PHE A 32 3.83 19.18 -4.38
N SER A 33 5.01 18.98 -4.97
CA SER A 33 5.12 18.90 -6.43
C SER A 33 4.48 17.60 -6.95
N ARG A 34 4.04 17.62 -8.21
CA ARG A 34 3.49 16.44 -8.89
C ARG A 34 4.47 15.26 -8.89
N GLN A 35 5.77 15.56 -9.03
CA GLN A 35 6.84 14.54 -9.01
C GLN A 35 6.97 13.91 -7.62
N THR A 36 6.90 14.71 -6.55
CA THR A 36 6.95 14.22 -5.17
C THR A 36 5.75 13.31 -4.88
N VAL A 37 4.54 13.71 -5.26
CA VAL A 37 3.33 12.88 -5.07
C VAL A 37 3.44 11.57 -5.85
N ALA A 38 3.98 11.60 -7.08
CA ALA A 38 4.23 10.40 -7.87
C ALA A 38 5.25 9.46 -7.20
N ALA A 39 6.35 9.99 -6.70
CA ALA A 39 7.37 9.22 -6.00
C ALA A 39 6.83 8.56 -4.71
N ILE A 40 6.00 9.29 -3.94
CA ILE A 40 5.34 8.75 -2.76
C ILE A 40 4.37 7.64 -3.15
N ALA A 41 3.55 7.85 -4.20
CA ALA A 41 2.60 6.85 -4.68
C ALA A 41 3.30 5.57 -5.15
N GLU A 42 4.43 5.69 -5.85
CA GLU A 42 5.23 4.54 -6.28
C GLU A 42 5.85 3.80 -5.09
N THR A 43 6.35 4.55 -4.10
CA THR A 43 6.89 3.97 -2.87
C THR A 43 5.81 3.21 -2.10
N ALA A 44 4.63 3.81 -1.92
CA ALA A 44 3.49 3.17 -1.27
C ALA A 44 3.04 1.90 -2.00
N PHE A 45 2.96 1.95 -3.33
CA PHE A 45 2.60 0.78 -4.14
C PHE A 45 3.61 -0.37 -3.98
N ARG A 46 4.91 -0.07 -3.90
CA ARG A 46 5.95 -1.08 -3.63
C ARG A 46 5.84 -1.66 -2.23
N GLN A 47 5.53 -0.82 -1.24
CA GLN A 47 5.40 -1.26 0.15
C GLN A 47 4.24 -2.23 0.37
N CYS A 48 3.18 -2.16 -0.46
CA CYS A 48 2.08 -3.11 -0.40
C CYS A 48 2.52 -4.57 -0.57
N ASP A 49 3.54 -4.86 -1.37
CA ASP A 49 4.04 -6.23 -1.55
C ASP A 49 4.70 -6.77 -0.28
N ILE A 50 5.45 -5.92 0.42
CA ILE A 50 6.10 -6.24 1.70
C ILE A 50 5.01 -6.50 2.75
N PHE A 51 4.06 -5.59 2.89
CA PHE A 51 2.96 -5.76 3.85
C PHE A 51 2.11 -6.99 3.57
N ALA A 52 1.86 -7.33 2.30
CA ALA A 52 1.11 -8.54 1.95
C ALA A 52 1.84 -9.81 2.39
N LYS A 53 3.15 -9.89 2.15
CA LYS A 53 3.99 -11.02 2.58
C LYS A 53 4.08 -11.14 4.09
N ASP A 54 4.27 -10.02 4.78
CA ASP A 54 4.32 -9.99 6.24
C ASP A 54 2.97 -10.44 6.83
N LEU A 55 1.86 -9.94 6.30
CA LEU A 55 0.52 -10.32 6.75
C LEU A 55 0.23 -11.80 6.50
N GLU A 56 0.66 -12.35 5.37
CA GLU A 56 0.55 -13.77 5.07
C GLU A 56 1.38 -14.61 6.05
N ALA A 57 2.62 -14.20 6.34
CA ALA A 57 3.48 -14.87 7.29
C ALA A 57 2.90 -14.83 8.71
N PHE A 58 2.38 -13.68 9.15
CA PHE A 58 1.70 -13.56 10.44
C PHE A 58 0.45 -14.44 10.52
N ALA A 59 -0.36 -14.49 9.46
CA ALA A 59 -1.51 -15.37 9.41
C ALA A 59 -1.06 -16.84 9.53
N ARG A 60 -0.08 -17.28 8.71
CA ARG A 60 0.43 -18.65 8.78
C ARG A 60 1.00 -18.99 10.15
N TYR A 61 1.77 -18.09 10.75
CA TYR A 61 2.29 -18.24 12.11
C TYR A 61 1.16 -18.44 13.12
N PHE A 62 0.12 -17.61 13.06
CA PHE A 62 -0.99 -17.67 14.00
C PHE A 62 -1.83 -18.95 13.84
N TYR A 63 -2.07 -19.40 12.59
CA TYR A 63 -2.87 -20.59 12.30
C TYR A 63 -2.12 -21.93 12.45
N PHE A 64 -0.79 -21.94 12.41
CA PHE A 64 -0.01 -23.19 12.56
C PHE A 64 0.69 -23.31 13.91
N GLU A 65 1.16 -22.20 14.51
CA GLU A 65 1.97 -22.25 15.74
C GLU A 65 1.19 -21.83 16.99
N VAL A 66 0.30 -20.83 16.89
CA VAL A 66 -0.41 -20.28 18.06
C VAL A 66 -1.76 -20.94 18.30
N PHE A 67 -2.47 -21.29 17.23
CA PHE A 67 -3.67 -22.12 17.28
C PHE A 67 -3.43 -23.34 16.41
N PRO A 68 -2.99 -24.49 16.97
CA PRO A 68 -3.03 -25.71 16.20
C PRO A 68 -4.51 -25.99 15.93
N VAL A 69 -4.98 -25.62 14.74
CA VAL A 69 -6.21 -26.17 14.21
C VAL A 69 -5.90 -27.66 14.11
N LYS A 70 -6.31 -28.42 15.14
CA LYS A 70 -6.49 -29.86 15.00
C LYS A 70 -7.58 -30.00 13.97
N VAL A 71 -7.16 -30.03 12.71
CA VAL A 71 -7.89 -30.69 11.65
C VAL A 71 -8.06 -32.12 12.17
N CYS A 72 -9.27 -32.43 12.65
CA CYS A 72 -9.69 -33.79 12.95
C CYS A 72 -9.56 -34.65 11.69
#